data_AF-A0A7V3RPJ7-F1
#
_entry.id   AF-A0A7V3RPJ7-F1
#
_cell.length_a   1.000
_cell.length_b   1.000
_cell.length_c   1.000
_cell.angle_alpha   90.00
_cell.angle_beta   90.00
_cell.angle_gamma   90.00
#
_symmetry.space_group_name_H-M   'P 1'
#
loop_
_entity.id
_entity.type
_entity.pdbx_description
1 polymer ?
#
loop_
_entity_poly.entity_id
_entity_poly.type
_entity_poly.pdbx_seq_one_letter_code
_entity_poly.pdbx_strand_id
1 'polypeptide(L)' 'MSYSVRVKICGVTTVEDARQAVQLGADAIGLNFYPGSPRCVEASMAQAILRELP' A
#
# COMPACT_ATOMS: atom_id res chain seq x y z
N MET A 1 -11.51 26.86 1.20
CA MET A 1 -11.19 25.43 1.11
C MET A 1 -9.73 25.28 0.70
N SER A 2 -8.86 24.75 1.56
CA SER A 2 -7.64 24.13 1.05
C SER A 2 -8.05 22.80 0.45
N TYR A 3 -7.82 22.61 -0.85
CA TYR A 3 -7.90 21.29 -1.46
C TYR A 3 -6.50 20.69 -1.37
N SER A 4 -6.26 19.79 -0.42
CA SER A 4 -5.06 18.96 -0.43
C SER A 4 -5.23 17.83 -1.44
N VAL A 5 -4.27 17.70 -2.34
CA VAL A 5 -4.19 16.54 -3.25
C VAL A 5 -3.83 15.32 -2.40
N ARG A 6 -4.63 14.26 -2.51
CA ARG A 6 -4.34 12.96 -1.91
C ARG A 6 -3.63 12.05 -2.93
N VAL A 7 -2.59 11.37 -2.49
CA VAL A 7 -1.75 10.48 -3.28
C VAL A 7 -1.90 9.05 -2.79
N LYS A 8 -2.21 8.13 -3.72
CA LYS A 8 -2.26 6.68 -3.47
C LYS A 8 -1.20 5.95 -4.28
N ILE A 9 -0.40 5.12 -3.62
CA ILE A 9 0.58 4.24 -4.28
C ILE A 9 -0.05 2.85 -4.45
N CYS A 10 -0.20 2.39 -5.70
CA CYS A 10 -0.95 1.18 -6.03
C CYS A 10 -0.05 -0.02 -6.35
N GLY A 11 -0.47 -1.22 -5.93
CA GLY A 11 0.21 -2.47 -6.26
C GLY A 11 1.45 -2.69 -5.41
N VAL A 12 1.38 -2.31 -4.13
CA VAL A 12 2.42 -2.56 -3.13
C VAL A 12 2.40 -4.05 -2.78
N THR A 13 3.56 -4.69 -2.79
CA THR A 13 3.70 -6.14 -2.60
C THR A 13 4.60 -6.53 -1.43
N THR A 14 5.30 -5.56 -0.82
CA THR A 14 6.25 -5.79 0.28
C THR A 14 5.97 -4.84 1.45
N VAL A 15 6.43 -5.22 2.64
CA VAL A 15 6.36 -4.38 3.84
C VAL A 15 7.24 -3.15 3.70
N GLU A 16 8.42 -3.31 3.12
CA GLU A 16 9.40 -2.25 2.92
C GLU A 16 8.87 -1.14 2.01
N ASP A 17 8.21 -1.52 0.90
CA ASP A 17 7.59 -0.55 -0.01
C ASP A 17 6.41 0.17 0.64
N ALA A 18 5.61 -0.54 1.45
CA ALA A 18 4.52 0.05 2.21
C ALA A 18 5.02 1.12 3.20
N ARG A 19 6.07 0.78 3.97
CA ARG A 19 6.70 1.71 4.92
C ARG A 19 7.30 2.91 4.21
N GLN A 20 7.99 2.71 3.09
CA GLN A 20 8.53 3.81 2.30
C GLN A 20 7.43 4.72 1.74
N ALA A 21 6.33 4.15 1.23
CA ALA A 21 5.21 4.94 0.74
C ALA A 21 4.63 5.86 1.83
N VAL A 22 4.43 5.33 3.04
CA VAL A 22 3.96 6.13 4.18
C VAL A 22 4.99 7.16 4.60
N GLN A 23 6.27 6.81 4.70
CA GLN A 23 7.35 7.74 5.04
C GLN A 23 7.49 8.91 4.05
N LEU A 24 7.18 8.66 2.77
CA LEU A 24 7.20 9.66 1.70
C LEU A 24 5.90 10.48 1.59
N GLY A 25 4.92 10.23 2.47
CA GLY A 25 3.70 11.01 2.57
C GLY A 25 2.54 10.54 1.69
N ALA A 26 2.51 9.27 1.28
CA ALA A 26 1.32 8.70 0.64
C ALA A 26 0.14 8.66 1.62
N ASP A 27 -1.02 9.14 1.19
CA ASP A 27 -2.26 9.08 1.97
C ASP A 27 -2.85 7.67 2.01
N ALA A 28 -2.52 6.83 1.04
CA ALA A 28 -2.98 5.45 0.96
C ALA A 28 -2.03 4.55 0.16
N ILE A 29 -2.04 3.27 0.49
CA ILE A 29 -1.47 2.21 -0.35
C ILE A 29 -2.57 1.31 -0.92
N GLY A 30 -2.29 0.68 -2.06
CA GLY A 30 -3.18 -0.28 -2.71
C GLY A 30 -2.59 -1.67 -2.72
N LEU A 31 -3.28 -2.61 -2.09
CA LEU A 31 -3.00 -4.05 -2.15
C LEU A 31 -3.91 -4.69 -3.18
N ASN A 32 -3.35 -5.51 -4.07
CA ASN A 32 -4.12 -6.17 -5.12
C ASN A 32 -4.35 -7.64 -4.75
N PHE A 33 -5.61 -8.08 -4.76
CA PHE A 33 -6.00 -9.46 -4.45
C PHE A 33 -6.48 -10.25 -5.68
N TYR A 34 -6.33 -9.69 -6.89
CA TYR A 34 -6.68 -10.37 -8.13
C TYR A 34 -5.55 -11.32 -8.58
N PRO A 35 -5.78 -12.65 -8.63
CA PRO A 35 -4.73 -13.63 -8.93
C PRO A 35 -4.06 -13.47 -10.30
N GLY A 36 -4.75 -12.88 -11.29
CA GLY A 36 -4.18 -12.64 -12.62
C GLY A 36 -3.23 -11.44 -12.69
N SER A 37 -3.00 -10.72 -11.59
CA SER A 37 -2.06 -9.61 -11.55
C SER A 37 -0.66 -10.05 -11.09
N PRO A 38 0.42 -9.56 -11.71
CA PRO A 38 1.78 -9.79 -11.19
C PRO A 38 2.03 -9.10 -9.83
N ARG A 39 1.10 -8.23 -9.38
CA ARG A 39 1.15 -7.53 -8.09
C ARG A 39 0.14 -8.11 -7.09
N CYS A 40 -0.38 -9.30 -7.35
CA CYS A 40 -1.29 -9.98 -6.42
C CYS A 40 -0.55 -10.30 -5.11
N VAL A 41 -1.19 -10.00 -3.98
CA VAL A 41 -0.71 -10.36 -2.64
C VAL A 41 -1.71 -11.30 -1.98
N GLU A 42 -1.19 -12.26 -1.22
CA GLU A 42 -1.99 -13.11 -0.34
C GLU A 42 -2.44 -12.33 0.89
N ALA A 43 -3.52 -12.79 1.53
CA ALA A 43 -4.05 -12.17 2.75
C ALA A 43 -3.01 -12.12 3.89
N SER A 44 -2.11 -13.11 3.96
CA SER A 44 -1.01 -13.13 4.94
C SER A 44 0.00 -11.99 4.74
N MET A 45 0.37 -11.69 3.49
CA MET A 45 1.24 -10.55 3.17
C MET A 45 0.53 -9.22 3.45
N ALA A 46 -0.75 -9.12 3.09
CA ALA A 46 -1.55 -7.94 3.43
C ALA A 46 -1.59 -7.68 4.94
N GLN A 47 -1.76 -8.74 5.75
CA GLN A 47 -1.71 -8.63 7.21
C GLN A 47 -0.33 -8.20 7.72
N ALA A 48 0.76 -8.72 7.14
CA ALA A 48 2.12 -8.30 7.50
C ALA A 48 2.33 -6.81 7.21
N ILE A 49 1.88 -6.33 6.06
CA ILE A 49 1.92 -4.92 5.69
C ILE A 49 1.10 -4.07 6.67
N LEU A 50 -0.16 -4.44 6.94
CA LEU A 50 -1.04 -3.66 7.81
C LEU A 50 -0.55 -3.52 9.25
N ARG A 51 0.23 -4.50 9.75
CA ARG A 51 0.82 -4.43 11.11
C ARG A 51 1.93 -3.39 11.25
N GLU A 52 2.54 -2.99 10.12
CA GLU A 52 3.69 -2.08 10.10
C GLU A 52 3.31 -0.63 9.72
N LEU A 53 2.03 -0.38 9.45
CA LEU A 53 1.50 0.94 9.11
C LEU A 53 0.72 1.55 10.30
N PRO A 54 0.74 2.88 10.45
CA PRO A 54 0.04 3.60 11.52
C PRO A 54 -1.49 3.60 11.37
#